data_AF-A0A661QGD2-F1
#
_entry.id   AF-A0A661QGD2-F1
#
_cell.length_a   1.000
_cell.length_b   1.000
_cell.length_c   1.000
_cell.angle_alpha   90.00
_cell.angle_beta   90.00
_cell.angle_gamma   90.00
#
_symmetry.space_group_name_H-M   'P 1'
#
loop_
_entity.id
_entity.type
_entity.pdbx_description
1 polymer ?
#
loop_
_entity_poly.entity_id
_entity_poly.type
_entity_poly.pdbx_seq_one_letter_code
_entity_poly.pdbx_strand_id
1 'polypeptide(L)'
;MKADSIFRNYELLADRAEEAFRKIAEAYPKEVKCKLHCDDCCHAVFGLFLIEAAYLKYHFDRLDPQVIRQALVRCNDAERALRRLEVKLQRYGDDPEMQSYVFASERVRCPLLSEDRQCIVYDHRPITCRVYGIPTKVRGKTRVCSKSGFESDKS
;
A
#
# COMPACT_ATOMS: atom_id res chain seq x y z
N MET A 1 -19.19 -19.14 -11.56
CA MET A 1 -17.92 -18.44 -11.92
C MET A 1 -16.89 -18.77 -10.86
N LYS A 2 -15.81 -19.49 -11.21
CA LYS A 2 -14.77 -19.83 -10.24
C LYS A 2 -13.99 -18.55 -9.90
N ALA A 3 -13.71 -18.29 -8.61
CA ALA A 3 -12.96 -17.11 -8.17
C ALA A 3 -11.67 -16.88 -8.98
N ASP A 4 -11.06 -17.98 -9.45
CA ASP A 4 -9.90 -18.01 -10.35
C ASP A 4 -10.02 -17.11 -11.58
N SER A 5 -11.21 -16.98 -12.20
CA SER A 5 -11.37 -16.14 -13.40
C SER A 5 -11.33 -14.65 -13.09
N ILE A 6 -11.77 -14.24 -11.90
CA ILE A 6 -11.77 -12.83 -11.49
C ILE A 6 -10.37 -12.43 -11.01
N PHE A 7 -9.69 -13.31 -10.25
CA PHE A 7 -8.31 -13.07 -9.83
C PHE A 7 -7.36 -12.94 -11.00
N ARG A 8 -7.54 -13.72 -12.07
CA ARG A 8 -6.72 -13.58 -13.28
C ARG A 8 -6.76 -12.18 -13.89
N ASN A 9 -7.94 -11.55 -13.96
CA ASN A 9 -8.05 -10.19 -14.49
C ASN A 9 -7.37 -9.17 -13.57
N TYR A 10 -7.47 -9.37 -12.26
CA TYR A 10 -6.76 -8.55 -11.28
C TYR A 10 -5.25 -8.71 -11.37
N GLU A 11 -4.75 -9.94 -11.53
CA GLU A 11 -3.32 -10.24 -11.70
C GLU A 11 -2.75 -9.53 -12.94
N LEU A 12 -3.49 -9.51 -14.05
CA LEU A 12 -3.08 -8.74 -15.25
C LEU A 12 -2.94 -7.22 -14.96
N LEU A 13 -3.76 -6.66 -14.06
CA LEU A 13 -3.63 -5.27 -13.64
C LEU A 13 -2.44 -5.07 -12.69
N ALA A 14 -2.23 -6.00 -11.77
CA ALA A 14 -1.09 -6.02 -10.86
C ALA A 14 0.25 -6.12 -11.62
N ASP A 15 0.31 -6.93 -12.67
CA ASP A 15 1.48 -7.07 -13.54
C ASP A 15 1.78 -5.78 -14.29
N ARG A 16 0.76 -5.08 -14.80
CA ARG A 16 0.92 -3.75 -15.44
C ARG A 16 1.44 -2.72 -14.45
N ALA A 17 0.99 -2.78 -13.19
CA ALA A 17 1.47 -1.90 -12.14
C ALA A 17 2.96 -2.16 -11.83
N GLU A 18 3.38 -3.42 -11.77
CA GLU A 18 4.79 -3.81 -11.60
C GLU A 18 5.64 -3.37 -12.81
N GLU A 19 5.12 -3.52 -14.03
CA GLU A 19 5.79 -3.07 -15.24
C GLU A 19 5.98 -1.55 -15.26
N ALA A 20 4.96 -0.79 -14.87
CA ALA A 20 5.06 0.66 -14.73
C ALA A 20 6.13 1.07 -13.72
N PHE A 21 6.19 0.38 -12.57
CA PHE A 21 7.24 0.59 -11.57
C PHE A 21 8.64 0.35 -12.17
N ARG A 22 8.86 -0.78 -12.84
CA ARG A 22 10.15 -1.11 -13.46
C ARG A 22 10.58 -0.05 -14.47
N LYS A 23 9.69 0.37 -15.37
CA LYS A 23 9.99 1.39 -16.38
C LYS A 23 10.48 2.71 -15.76
N ILE A 24 9.82 3.16 -14.69
CA ILE A 24 10.23 4.39 -13.99
C ILE A 24 11.52 4.17 -13.20
N ALA A 25 11.70 3.02 -12.55
CA ALA A 25 12.94 2.70 -11.83
C ALA A 25 14.16 2.63 -12.75
N GLU A 26 13.99 2.11 -13.97
CA GLU A 26 15.04 2.08 -15.01
C GLU A 26 15.35 3.47 -15.56
N ALA A 27 14.30 4.29 -15.80
CA ALA A 27 14.47 5.64 -16.33
C ALA A 27 15.02 6.64 -15.30
N TYR A 28 14.72 6.44 -14.01
CA TYR A 28 15.03 7.37 -12.91
C TYR A 28 15.67 6.66 -11.70
N PRO A 29 16.86 6.03 -11.86
CA PRO A 29 17.47 5.19 -10.84
C PRO A 29 17.99 5.98 -9.62
N LYS A 30 18.18 7.30 -9.72
CA LYS A 30 18.62 8.14 -8.59
C LYS A 30 17.44 8.57 -7.71
N GLU A 31 16.27 8.68 -8.32
CA GLU A 31 15.04 9.15 -7.72
C GLU A 31 14.26 8.00 -7.07
N VAL A 32 14.27 6.81 -7.69
CA VAL A 32 13.67 5.60 -7.09
C VAL A 32 14.62 5.00 -6.07
N LYS A 33 14.35 5.25 -4.77
CA LYS A 33 15.14 4.69 -3.65
C LYS A 33 14.58 3.39 -3.08
N CYS A 34 13.56 2.81 -3.71
CA CYS A 34 12.99 1.53 -3.28
C CYS A 34 14.02 0.42 -3.46
N LYS A 35 14.17 -0.43 -2.44
CA LYS A 35 15.11 -1.55 -2.42
C LYS A 35 14.58 -2.65 -1.51
N LEU A 36 15.23 -3.82 -1.53
CA LEU A 36 14.93 -4.89 -0.59
C LEU A 36 14.94 -4.36 0.85
N HIS A 37 13.94 -4.75 1.64
CA HIS A 37 13.68 -4.25 3.00
C HIS A 37 13.28 -2.77 3.12
N CYS A 38 12.98 -2.07 2.02
CA CYS A 38 12.23 -0.83 2.09
C CYS A 38 10.79 -1.14 2.49
N ASP A 39 10.35 -0.62 3.63
CA ASP A 39 9.02 -0.86 4.21
C ASP A 39 8.12 0.38 4.18
N ASP A 40 8.50 1.43 3.44
CA ASP A 40 7.78 2.71 3.51
C ASP A 40 6.31 2.60 3.06
N CYS A 41 6.04 1.76 2.06
CA CYS A 41 4.69 1.45 1.62
C CYS A 41 3.88 0.72 2.69
N CYS A 42 4.54 -0.07 3.55
CA CYS A 42 3.90 -0.81 4.64
C CYS A 42 3.53 0.07 5.82
N HIS A 43 3.82 1.37 5.78
CA HIS A 43 3.37 2.34 6.77
C HIS A 43 2.39 3.36 6.18
N ALA A 44 2.10 3.29 4.87
CA ALA A 44 1.20 4.22 4.21
C ALA A 44 -0.26 3.78 4.37
N VAL A 45 -1.15 4.74 4.55
CA VAL A 45 -2.59 4.47 4.64
C VAL A 45 -3.23 4.68 3.28
N PHE A 46 -3.92 3.66 2.79
CA PHE A 46 -4.71 3.71 1.57
C PHE A 46 -5.83 2.66 1.63
N GLY A 47 -6.88 2.89 0.86
CA GLY A 47 -7.96 1.92 0.70
C GLY A 47 -7.57 0.79 -0.24
N LEU A 48 -8.15 -0.39 -0.03
CA LEU A 48 -8.12 -1.50 -0.96
C LEU A 48 -9.42 -1.54 -1.74
N PHE A 49 -9.35 -1.88 -3.03
CA PHE A 49 -10.56 -2.28 -3.75
C PHE A 49 -11.07 -3.63 -3.23
N LEU A 50 -12.37 -3.90 -3.40
CA LEU A 50 -12.98 -5.15 -2.93
C LEU A 50 -12.27 -6.39 -3.49
N ILE A 51 -11.87 -6.35 -4.76
CA ILE A 51 -11.11 -7.43 -5.40
C ILE A 51 -9.73 -7.62 -4.78
N GLU A 52 -9.05 -6.54 -4.41
CA GLU A 52 -7.75 -6.61 -3.73
C GLU A 52 -7.88 -7.19 -2.33
N ALA A 53 -8.91 -6.79 -1.57
CA ALA A 53 -9.18 -7.34 -0.25
C ALA A 53 -9.47 -8.85 -0.32
N ALA A 54 -10.29 -9.29 -1.29
CA ALA A 54 -10.58 -10.69 -1.52
C ALA A 54 -9.34 -11.49 -1.94
N TYR A 55 -8.53 -10.95 -2.86
CA TYR A 55 -7.28 -11.55 -3.31
C TYR A 55 -6.27 -11.68 -2.16
N LEU A 56 -6.10 -10.61 -1.38
CA LEU A 56 -5.22 -10.60 -0.21
C LEU A 56 -5.64 -11.65 0.82
N LYS A 57 -6.94 -11.73 1.14
CA LYS A 57 -7.50 -12.74 2.05
C LYS A 57 -7.26 -14.16 1.52
N TYR A 58 -7.48 -14.39 0.22
CA TYR A 58 -7.25 -15.69 -0.41
C TYR A 58 -5.79 -16.15 -0.23
N HIS A 59 -4.81 -15.29 -0.46
CA HIS A 59 -3.40 -15.64 -0.27
C HIS A 59 -2.99 -15.70 1.21
N PHE A 60 -3.53 -14.81 2.04
CA PHE A 60 -3.28 -14.79 3.48
C PHE A 60 -3.72 -16.08 4.18
N ASP A 61 -4.89 -16.62 3.82
CA ASP A 61 -5.43 -17.86 4.40
C ASP A 61 -4.61 -19.12 4.05
N ARG A 62 -3.67 -19.00 3.12
CA ARG A 62 -2.77 -20.09 2.68
C ARG A 62 -1.38 -20.00 3.31
N LEU A 63 -1.14 -18.98 4.15
CA LEU A 63 0.10 -18.86 4.89
C LEU A 63 0.17 -19.88 6.02
N ASP A 64 1.37 -20.07 6.56
CA ASP A 64 1.58 -20.88 7.76
C ASP A 64 0.71 -20.36 8.95
N PRO A 65 0.06 -21.24 9.72
CA PRO A 65 -0.79 -20.84 10.84
C PRO A 65 -0.11 -19.96 11.89
N GLN A 66 1.20 -20.13 12.13
CA GLN A 66 1.97 -19.29 13.04
C GLN A 66 2.15 -17.88 12.47
N VAL A 67 2.43 -17.77 11.17
CA VAL A 67 2.53 -16.47 10.47
C VAL A 67 1.21 -15.73 10.51
N ILE A 68 0.09 -16.43 10.26
CA ILE A 68 -1.27 -15.87 10.39
C ILE A 68 -1.50 -15.35 11.81
N ARG A 69 -1.21 -16.16 12.83
CA ARG A 69 -1.38 -15.77 14.23
C ARG A 69 -0.58 -14.49 14.57
N GLN A 70 0.67 -14.41 14.14
CA GLN A 70 1.52 -13.23 14.35
C GLN A 70 0.99 -12.00 13.60
N ALA A 71 0.41 -12.15 12.41
CA ALA A 71 -0.26 -11.07 11.70
C ALA A 71 -1.51 -10.57 12.44
N LEU A 72 -2.34 -11.49 12.94
CA LEU A 72 -3.53 -11.14 13.71
C LEU A 72 -3.21 -10.39 15.02
N VAL A 73 -2.09 -10.73 15.69
CA VAL A 73 -1.62 -9.94 16.84
C VAL A 73 -1.30 -8.50 16.42
N ARG A 74 -0.59 -8.31 15.29
CA ARG A 74 -0.28 -6.98 14.74
C ARG A 74 -1.53 -6.21 14.30
N CYS A 75 -2.61 -6.90 13.91
CA CYS A 75 -3.89 -6.25 13.58
C CYS A 75 -4.44 -5.43 14.75
N ASN A 76 -4.26 -5.86 16.00
CA ASN A 76 -4.74 -5.08 17.17
C ASN A 76 -4.15 -3.67 17.22
N ASP A 77 -2.88 -3.51 16.85
CA ASP A 77 -2.22 -2.21 16.86
C ASP A 77 -2.60 -1.39 15.63
N ALA A 78 -2.72 -2.03 14.46
CA ALA A 78 -3.20 -1.40 13.24
C ALA A 78 -4.64 -0.87 13.41
N GLU A 79 -5.55 -1.67 13.99
CA GLU A 79 -6.92 -1.26 14.29
C GLU A 79 -6.97 -0.08 15.24
N ARG A 80 -6.18 -0.10 16.33
CA ARG A 80 -6.09 1.02 17.26
C ARG A 80 -5.58 2.29 16.57
N ALA A 81 -4.60 2.16 15.67
CA ALA A 81 -4.10 3.30 14.90
C ALA A 81 -5.13 3.82 13.87
N LEU A 82 -5.84 2.94 13.17
CA LEU A 82 -6.88 3.32 12.22
C LEU A 82 -8.07 4.00 12.90
N ARG A 83 -8.49 3.54 14.09
CA ARG A 83 -9.52 4.23 14.90
C ARG A 83 -9.09 5.63 15.30
N ARG A 84 -7.83 5.82 15.68
CA ARG A 84 -7.29 7.16 15.98
C ARG A 84 -7.30 8.05 14.73
N LEU A 85 -6.94 7.51 13.57
CA LEU A 85 -7.02 8.23 12.30
C LEU A 85 -8.46 8.63 11.98
N GLU A 86 -9.42 7.71 12.12
CA GLU A 86 -10.85 7.98 11.89
C GLU A 86 -11.33 9.17 12.74
N VAL A 87 -11.02 9.17 14.04
CA VAL A 87 -11.36 10.28 14.94
C VAL A 87 -10.67 11.58 14.50
N LYS A 88 -9.42 11.55 14.05
CA LYS A 88 -8.74 12.74 13.50
C LYS A 88 -9.44 13.27 12.25
N LEU A 89 -9.86 12.39 11.33
CA LEU A 89 -10.54 12.78 10.09
C LEU A 89 -11.91 13.40 10.38
N GLN A 90 -12.64 12.88 11.37
CA GLN A 90 -13.93 13.43 11.79
C GLN A 90 -13.81 14.88 12.30
N ARG A 91 -12.69 15.26 12.93
CA ARG A 91 -12.45 16.65 13.36
C ARG A 91 -12.37 17.65 12.21
N TYR A 92 -12.07 17.17 11.01
CA TYR A 92 -12.01 17.96 9.78
C TYR A 92 -13.18 17.62 8.84
N GLY A 93 -14.32 17.19 9.37
CA GLY A 93 -15.49 16.75 8.60
C GLY A 93 -15.91 17.70 7.49
N ASP A 94 -15.80 19.01 7.74
CA ASP A 94 -16.21 20.08 6.83
C ASP A 94 -15.07 20.60 5.93
N ASP A 95 -13.87 20.02 6.04
CA ASP A 95 -12.68 20.40 5.26
C ASP A 95 -12.08 19.17 4.55
N PRO A 96 -12.59 18.84 3.33
CA PRO A 96 -12.12 17.71 2.55
C PRO A 96 -10.63 17.79 2.15
N GLU A 97 -10.07 18.99 2.02
CA GLU A 97 -8.66 19.17 1.69
C GLU A 97 -7.78 18.80 2.88
N MET A 98 -8.15 19.27 4.07
CA MET A 98 -7.45 18.90 5.30
C MET A 98 -7.60 17.42 5.61
N GLN A 99 -8.78 16.82 5.41
CA GLN A 99 -8.94 15.36 5.51
C GLN A 99 -7.99 14.61 4.57
N SER A 100 -7.89 15.05 3.33
CA SER A 100 -7.00 14.45 2.34
C SER A 100 -5.52 14.59 2.73
N TYR A 101 -5.14 15.71 3.33
CA TYR A 101 -3.80 15.93 3.86
C TYR A 101 -3.49 15.02 5.07
N VAL A 102 -4.39 15.00 6.07
CA VAL A 102 -4.26 14.13 7.26
C VAL A 102 -4.12 12.68 6.84
N PHE A 103 -5.02 12.19 5.98
CA PHE A 103 -5.00 10.82 5.47
C PHE A 103 -3.69 10.47 4.79
N ALA A 104 -3.18 11.36 3.92
CA ALA A 104 -1.93 11.14 3.19
C ALA A 104 -0.68 11.20 4.09
N SER A 105 -0.74 11.96 5.20
CA SER A 105 0.37 12.14 6.13
C SER A 105 0.43 11.08 7.24
N GLU A 106 -0.68 10.41 7.54
CA GLU A 106 -0.74 9.42 8.61
C GLU A 106 0.12 8.19 8.29
N ARG A 107 0.78 7.67 9.32
CA ARG A 107 1.62 6.47 9.22
C ARG A 107 1.04 5.37 10.11
N VAL A 108 0.44 4.36 9.49
CA VAL A 108 -0.09 3.17 10.19
C VAL A 108 0.68 1.94 9.72
N ARG A 109 1.32 1.22 10.65
CA ARG A 109 2.01 -0.03 10.32
C ARG A 109 1.00 -1.06 9.82
N CYS A 110 1.24 -1.55 8.61
CA CYS A 110 0.49 -2.64 8.00
C CYS A 110 0.70 -3.92 8.82
N PRO A 111 -0.38 -4.65 9.17
CA PRO A 111 -0.28 -5.89 9.93
C PRO A 111 0.37 -7.05 9.15
N LEU A 112 0.69 -6.85 7.87
CA LEU A 112 1.38 -7.81 7.03
C LEU A 112 2.91 -7.59 7.01
N LEU A 113 3.42 -6.50 7.58
CA LEU A 113 4.86 -6.24 7.71
C LEU A 113 5.45 -7.01 8.90
N SER A 114 6.23 -8.06 8.65
CA SER A 114 6.88 -8.89 9.68
C SER A 114 7.87 -8.09 10.53
N GLU A 115 8.39 -8.70 11.59
CA GLU A 115 9.46 -8.11 12.41
C GLU A 115 10.77 -7.97 11.61
N ASP A 116 11.02 -8.84 10.64
CA ASP A 116 12.17 -8.79 9.73
C ASP A 116 12.03 -7.72 8.62
N ARG A 117 11.04 -6.83 8.74
CA ARG A 117 10.72 -5.77 7.77
C ARG A 117 10.41 -6.32 6.38
N GLN A 118 9.72 -7.45 6.31
CA GLN A 118 9.28 -8.09 5.07
C GLN A 118 7.75 -8.22 5.03
N CYS A 119 7.15 -7.98 3.87
CA CYS A 119 5.73 -8.23 3.69
C CYS A 119 5.49 -9.73 3.54
N ILE A 120 4.66 -10.31 4.42
CA ILE A 120 4.36 -11.76 4.41
C ILE A 120 3.55 -12.22 3.19
N VAL A 121 3.05 -11.29 2.39
CA VAL A 121 2.30 -11.52 1.13
C VAL A 121 2.88 -10.65 0.01
N TYR A 122 4.20 -10.46 -0.01
CA TYR A 122 4.87 -9.53 -0.92
C TYR A 122 4.47 -9.74 -2.38
N ASP A 123 4.45 -10.98 -2.86
CA ASP A 123 4.13 -11.29 -4.26
C ASP A 123 2.66 -11.07 -4.61
N HIS A 124 1.79 -10.99 -3.60
CA HIS A 124 0.35 -10.79 -3.73
C HIS A 124 -0.09 -9.40 -3.26
N ARG A 125 0.85 -8.45 -3.17
CA ARG A 125 0.60 -7.09 -2.71
C ARG A 125 -0.39 -6.33 -3.62
N PRO A 126 -1.22 -5.43 -3.05
CA PRO A 126 -2.13 -4.54 -3.79
C PRO A 126 -1.42 -3.68 -4.84
N ILE A 127 -2.18 -3.16 -5.82
CA ILE A 127 -1.65 -2.29 -6.89
C ILE A 127 -0.95 -1.07 -6.29
N THR A 128 -1.56 -0.41 -5.30
CA THR A 128 -0.98 0.76 -4.63
C THR A 128 0.40 0.46 -4.03
N CYS A 129 0.60 -0.73 -3.45
CA CYS A 129 1.92 -1.13 -2.93
C CYS A 129 2.96 -1.27 -4.03
N ARG A 130 2.56 -1.73 -5.23
CA ARG A 130 3.48 -1.95 -6.38
C ARG A 130 3.99 -0.63 -6.96
N VAL A 131 3.13 0.38 -7.01
CA VAL A 131 3.47 1.69 -7.60
C VAL A 131 3.90 2.73 -6.56
N TYR A 132 3.87 2.43 -5.27
CA TYR A 132 4.11 3.42 -4.21
C TYR A 132 5.43 4.18 -4.34
N GLY A 133 6.51 3.52 -4.78
CA GLY A 133 7.83 4.12 -4.90
C GLY A 133 8.05 5.01 -6.13
N ILE A 134 7.04 5.17 -7.00
CA ILE A 134 7.08 6.00 -8.20
C ILE A 134 6.01 7.10 -8.15
N PRO A 135 6.16 8.20 -8.92
CA PRO A 135 5.15 9.25 -8.97
C PRO A 135 3.83 8.72 -9.53
N THR A 136 2.73 9.00 -8.84
CA THR A 136 1.37 8.66 -9.29
C THR A 136 0.47 9.89 -9.27
N LYS A 137 -0.45 10.01 -10.23
CA LYS A 137 -1.43 11.11 -10.26
C LYS A 137 -2.73 10.65 -9.62
N VAL A 138 -3.11 11.27 -8.51
CA VAL A 138 -4.37 11.01 -7.80
C VAL A 138 -5.17 12.31 -7.77
N ARG A 139 -6.32 12.33 -8.45
CA ARG A 139 -7.18 13.54 -8.60
C ARG A 139 -6.38 14.76 -9.10
N GLY A 140 -5.53 14.55 -10.10
CA GLY A 140 -4.69 15.62 -10.69
C GLY A 140 -3.50 16.05 -9.84
N LYS A 141 -3.37 15.59 -8.58
CA LYS A 141 -2.21 15.88 -7.72
C LYS A 141 -1.20 14.74 -7.81
N THR A 142 0.06 15.10 -8.02
CA THR A 142 1.17 14.13 -7.98
C THR A 142 1.41 13.68 -6.54
N ARG A 143 1.51 12.37 -6.35
CA ARG A 143 1.88 11.74 -5.09
C ARG A 143 3.21 11.03 -5.28
N VAL A 144 4.16 11.34 -4.41
CA VAL A 144 5.49 10.74 -4.38
C VAL A 144 5.75 10.14 -3.01
N CYS A 145 6.47 9.02 -2.98
CA CYS A 145 6.98 8.47 -1.74
C CYS A 145 7.95 9.46 -1.07
N SER A 146 7.82 9.67 0.24
CA SER A 146 8.67 10.61 1.01
C SER A 146 10.15 10.25 1.01
N LYS A 147 10.48 8.98 0.73
CA LYS A 147 11.86 8.50 0.58
C LYS A 147 12.39 8.59 -0.85
N SER A 148 11.54 8.87 -1.84
CA SER A 148 12.00 9.03 -3.22
C SER A 148 12.77 10.35 -3.41
N GLY A 149 13.49 10.46 -4.52
CA GLY A 149 14.15 11.70 -4.95
C GLY A 149 13.29 12.56 -5.88
N PHE A 150 12.03 12.18 -6.13
CA PHE A 150 11.14 12.97 -6.98
C PHE A 150 10.67 14.23 -6.25
N GLU A 151 10.74 15.37 -6.93
CA GLU A 151 10.18 16.64 -6.45
C GLU A 151 8.66 16.64 -6.68
N SER A 152 7.89 17.12 -5.70
CA SER A 152 6.42 17.21 -5.74
C SER A 152 5.87 17.96 -6.98
N ASP A 153 6.70 18.84 -7.58
CA ASP A 153 6.31 19.80 -8.62
C ASP A 153 6.91 19.50 -10.01
N LYS A 154 7.67 18.40 -10.18
CA LYS A 154 8.18 17.96 -11.49
C LYS A 154 7.66 16.55 -11.81
N SER A 155 6.48 16.47 -12.44
CA SER A 155 5.90 15.20 -12.96
C SER A 155 4.96 15.40 -14.15
#